data_AF-A0A937NJ23-F1
#
_entry.id   AF-A0A937NJ23-F1
#
_cell.length_a   1.000
_cell.length_b   1.000
_cell.length_c   1.000
_cell.angle_alpha   90.00
_cell.angle_beta   90.00
_cell.angle_gamma   90.00
#
_symmetry.space_group_name_H-M   'P 1'
#
loop_
_entity.id
_entity.type
_entity.pdbx_description
1 polymer ?
#
loop_
_entity_poly.entity_id
_entity_poly.type
_entity_poly.pdbx_seq_one_letter_code
_entity_poly.pdbx_strand_id
1 'polypeptide(L)'
;MTEPRYDITGPGIVRAMREAQSANKKIAFVYDHDNLGRLLQVGYFLKDQRIKSHSQPKITWFDPSEIQINIVNTPVRDFNLAALDLEFSHPKDNERHFLLSLTSDKNTRVILRNIFRIHKNLVTGFVIQAELHSTADGKVKCHPFVRYDHAHGFIHRDMIASDGSKTKHELGTQDTKGAIVLALEEIIENLNLWLHQLGYKPLDADVISQPRVIQEMDKAKSKLLELHDNPHKINAVQSTYTWLKEHPDYHERI
;
A
#
# COMPACT_ATOMS: atom_id res chain seq x y z
N MET A 1 -13.53 1.79 5.01
CA MET A 1 -12.68 2.99 5.18
C MET A 1 -12.60 3.80 3.89
N THR A 2 -13.57 4.66 3.59
CA THR A 2 -13.45 5.54 2.42
C THR A 2 -12.33 6.56 2.68
N GLU A 3 -11.26 6.55 1.89
CA GLU A 3 -10.41 7.73 1.77
C GLU A 3 -11.10 8.70 0.81
N PRO A 4 -11.26 9.98 1.16
CA PRO A 4 -11.83 10.96 0.26
C PRO A 4 -10.89 11.14 -0.93
N ARG A 5 -11.34 10.72 -2.12
CA ARG A 5 -10.70 11.10 -3.39
C ARG A 5 -11.46 12.26 -3.99
N TYR A 6 -10.71 13.21 -4.55
CA TYR A 6 -11.28 14.39 -5.19
C TYR A 6 -11.13 14.25 -6.71
N ASP A 7 -12.24 14.24 -7.43
CA ASP A 7 -12.24 14.45 -8.87
C ASP A 7 -12.35 15.95 -9.14
N ILE A 8 -11.35 16.51 -9.82
CA ILE A 8 -11.23 17.94 -10.06
C ILE A 8 -11.30 18.18 -11.56
N THR A 9 -12.37 18.83 -11.97
CA THR A 9 -12.66 19.12 -13.39
C THR A 9 -12.91 20.61 -13.56
N GLY A 10 -13.05 21.08 -14.80
CA GLY A 10 -13.44 22.46 -15.11
C GLY A 10 -12.48 23.21 -16.03
N PRO A 11 -12.90 24.40 -16.51
CA PRO A 11 -12.12 25.20 -17.46
C PRO A 11 -10.75 25.65 -16.92
N GLY A 12 -10.61 25.82 -15.60
CA GLY A 12 -9.33 26.15 -14.96
C GLY A 12 -8.26 25.08 -15.20
N ILE A 13 -8.62 23.81 -15.09
CA ILE A 13 -7.71 22.68 -15.36
C ILE A 13 -7.23 22.70 -16.81
N VAL A 14 -8.15 22.90 -17.75
CA VAL A 14 -7.82 23.00 -19.19
C VAL A 14 -6.88 24.18 -19.46
N ARG A 15 -7.13 25.34 -18.84
CA ARG A 15 -6.25 26.50 -18.95
C ARG A 15 -4.84 26.18 -18.43
N ALA A 16 -4.74 25.62 -17.23
CA ALA A 16 -3.46 25.28 -16.61
C ALA A 16 -2.65 24.28 -17.47
N MET A 17 -3.32 23.28 -18.06
CA MET A 17 -2.68 22.34 -18.99
C MET A 17 -2.18 23.03 -20.27
N ARG A 18 -2.97 23.95 -20.85
CA ARG A 18 -2.55 24.74 -22.03
C ARG A 18 -1.38 25.66 -21.70
N GLU A 19 -1.38 26.31 -20.54
CA GLU A 19 -0.26 27.12 -20.07
C GLU A 19 1.01 26.28 -19.95
N ALA A 20 0.92 25.11 -19.31
CA ALA A 20 2.04 24.19 -19.19
C ALA A 20 2.58 23.73 -20.56
N GLN A 21 1.69 23.36 -21.48
CA GLN A 21 2.04 22.96 -22.83
C GLN A 21 2.72 24.09 -23.61
N SER A 22 2.14 25.29 -23.60
CA SER A 22 2.68 26.47 -24.30
C SER A 22 4.06 26.87 -23.78
N ALA A 23 4.29 26.72 -22.47
CA ALA A 23 5.57 27.00 -21.83
C ALA A 23 6.58 25.85 -21.97
N ASN A 24 6.17 24.71 -22.56
CA ASN A 24 6.94 23.46 -22.60
C ASN A 24 7.45 23.03 -21.19
N LYS A 25 6.57 23.13 -20.19
CA LYS A 25 6.85 22.81 -18.79
C LYS A 25 5.94 21.69 -18.29
N LYS A 26 6.38 21.01 -17.22
CA LYS A 26 5.49 20.08 -16.50
C LYS A 26 4.59 20.87 -15.58
N ILE A 27 3.33 20.48 -15.44
CA ILE A 27 2.43 21.02 -14.42
C ILE A 27 2.50 20.16 -13.16
N ALA A 28 2.42 20.80 -12.00
CA ALA A 28 2.20 20.14 -10.72
C ALA A 28 1.03 20.82 -10.02
N PHE A 29 0.08 20.03 -9.55
CA PHE A 29 -1.05 20.50 -8.75
C PHE A 29 -0.68 20.54 -7.27
N VAL A 30 -1.21 21.53 -6.56
CA VAL A 30 -1.03 21.74 -5.12
C VAL A 30 -2.40 21.81 -4.49
N TYR A 31 -2.52 21.19 -3.32
CA TYR A 31 -3.76 21.09 -2.56
C TYR A 31 -3.56 21.76 -1.22
N ASP A 32 -4.48 22.64 -0.84
CA ASP A 32 -4.52 23.25 0.48
C ASP A 32 -5.64 22.62 1.29
N HIS A 33 -5.38 22.27 2.55
CA HIS A 33 -6.34 21.58 3.41
C HIS A 33 -6.48 22.33 4.73
N ASP A 34 -7.67 22.24 5.33
CA ASP A 34 -7.86 22.73 6.69
C ASP A 34 -7.25 21.76 7.72
N ASN A 35 -7.34 22.14 9.00
CA ASN A 35 -6.88 21.33 10.12
C ASN A 35 -7.64 20.00 10.33
N LEU A 36 -8.73 19.79 9.60
CA LEU A 36 -9.51 18.55 9.60
C LEU A 36 -9.24 17.70 8.34
N GLY A 37 -8.32 18.13 7.46
CA GLY A 37 -7.97 17.43 6.23
C GLY A 37 -8.97 17.62 5.08
N ARG A 38 -9.88 18.61 5.17
CA ARG A 38 -10.82 18.94 4.10
C ARG A 38 -10.13 19.83 3.07
N LEU A 39 -10.28 19.51 1.79
CA LEU A 39 -9.70 20.29 0.69
C LEU A 39 -10.34 21.69 0.65
N LEU A 40 -9.52 22.74 0.83
CA LEU A 40 -9.93 24.15 0.82
C LEU A 40 -9.82 24.76 -0.58
N GLN A 41 -8.70 24.55 -1.24
CA GLN A 41 -8.42 25.10 -2.57
C GLN A 41 -7.39 24.27 -3.32
N VAL A 42 -7.39 24.43 -4.64
CA VAL A 42 -6.47 23.77 -5.54
C VAL A 42 -5.72 24.83 -6.32
N GLY A 43 -4.41 24.64 -6.45
CA GLY A 43 -3.55 25.48 -7.26
C GLY A 43 -2.63 24.64 -8.13
N TYR A 44 -1.80 25.31 -8.91
CA TYR A 44 -0.78 24.65 -9.71
C TYR A 44 0.45 25.53 -9.89
N PHE A 45 1.56 24.92 -10.28
CA PHE A 45 2.74 25.64 -10.75
C PHE A 45 3.40 24.89 -11.91
N LEU A 46 4.19 25.62 -12.70
CA LEU A 46 4.91 25.08 -13.84
C LEU A 46 6.35 24.74 -13.45
N LYS A 47 6.68 23.45 -13.49
CA LYS A 47 8.01 22.92 -13.18
C LYS A 47 8.91 22.99 -14.41
N ASP A 48 10.01 23.71 -14.26
CA ASP A 48 11.08 23.72 -15.26
C ASP A 48 11.82 22.37 -15.23
N GLN A 49 11.99 21.75 -16.39
CA GLN A 49 12.69 20.46 -16.48
C GLN A 49 14.20 20.61 -16.29
N ARG A 50 14.75 21.83 -16.44
CA ARG A 50 16.20 22.07 -16.53
C ARG A 50 16.82 22.67 -15.27
N ILE A 51 16.01 23.17 -14.33
CA ILE A 51 16.51 23.94 -13.18
C ILE A 51 16.27 23.15 -11.88
N LYS A 52 17.36 22.73 -11.22
CA LYS A 52 17.35 22.15 -9.85
C LYS A 52 17.26 23.23 -8.75
N SER A 53 16.59 24.35 -9.02
CA SER A 53 16.56 25.51 -8.12
C SER A 53 15.78 25.18 -6.85
N HIS A 54 16.29 25.66 -5.71
CA HIS A 54 15.68 25.56 -4.38
C HIS A 54 14.66 26.68 -4.10
N SER A 55 14.33 27.52 -5.09
CA SER A 55 13.32 28.57 -4.95
C SER A 55 11.92 27.99 -4.87
N GLN A 56 11.12 28.41 -3.88
CA GLN A 56 9.71 28.04 -3.79
C GLN A 56 8.98 28.48 -5.07
N PRO A 57 8.28 27.57 -5.78
CA PRO A 57 7.57 27.93 -7.00
C PRO A 57 6.40 28.85 -6.65
N LYS A 58 6.15 29.86 -7.52
CA LYS A 58 4.94 30.67 -7.41
C LYS A 58 3.73 29.79 -7.77
N ILE A 59 2.82 29.61 -6.82
CA ILE A 59 1.58 28.86 -7.01
C ILE A 59 0.52 29.79 -7.60
N THR A 60 -0.14 29.33 -8.66
CA THR A 60 -1.35 29.94 -9.20
C THR A 60 -2.55 29.17 -8.66
N TRP A 61 -3.34 29.80 -7.80
CA TRP A 61 -4.57 29.22 -7.26
C TRP A 61 -5.71 29.34 -8.27
N PHE A 62 -6.54 28.31 -8.37
CA PHE A 62 -7.75 28.38 -9.19
C PHE A 62 -8.80 29.24 -8.50
N ASP A 63 -9.55 30.01 -9.30
CA ASP A 63 -10.78 30.61 -8.80
C ASP A 63 -11.82 29.48 -8.56
N PRO A 64 -12.59 29.51 -7.46
CA PRO A 64 -13.60 28.49 -7.19
C PRO A 64 -14.63 28.30 -8.32
N SER A 65 -14.86 29.31 -9.16
CA SER A 65 -15.75 29.22 -10.33
C SER A 65 -15.15 28.48 -11.53
N GLU A 66 -13.83 28.27 -11.55
CA GLU A 66 -13.11 27.68 -12.68
C GLU A 66 -12.90 26.18 -12.53
N ILE A 67 -13.13 25.65 -11.33
CA ILE A 67 -12.98 24.24 -11.01
C ILE A 67 -14.21 23.71 -10.29
N GLN A 68 -14.55 22.47 -10.57
CA GLN A 68 -15.52 21.70 -9.81
C GLN A 68 -14.78 20.59 -9.09
N ILE A 69 -14.92 20.54 -7.77
CA ILE A 69 -14.36 19.52 -6.91
C ILE A 69 -15.49 18.58 -6.51
N ASN A 70 -15.50 17.37 -7.04
CA ASN A 70 -16.43 16.34 -6.65
C ASN A 70 -15.73 15.39 -5.67
N ILE A 71 -16.30 15.24 -4.46
CA ILE A 71 -15.86 14.20 -3.53
C ILE A 71 -16.35 12.87 -4.09
N VAL A 72 -15.42 12.08 -4.61
CA VAL A 72 -15.69 10.72 -5.00
C VAL A 72 -15.44 9.87 -3.76
N ASN A 73 -16.54 9.54 -3.07
CA ASN A 73 -16.53 8.45 -2.10
C ASN A 73 -16.32 7.16 -2.88
N THR A 74 -15.06 6.88 -3.20
CA THR A 74 -14.71 5.57 -3.73
C THR A 74 -14.90 4.63 -2.55
N PRO A 75 -15.81 3.64 -2.61
CA PRO A 75 -15.84 2.62 -1.57
C PRO A 75 -14.42 2.06 -1.43
N VAL A 76 -14.01 1.69 -0.20
CA VAL A 76 -12.93 0.70 -0.10
C VAL A 76 -13.34 -0.40 -1.05
N ARG A 77 -12.51 -0.67 -2.05
CA ARG A 77 -12.80 -1.72 -3.00
C ARG A 77 -13.20 -2.96 -2.21
N ASP A 78 -14.38 -3.49 -2.48
CA ASP A 78 -14.85 -4.66 -1.77
C ASP A 78 -14.05 -5.87 -2.27
N PHE A 79 -13.00 -6.26 -1.53
CA PHE A 79 -12.05 -7.30 -1.94
C PHE A 79 -12.61 -8.72 -1.78
N ASN A 80 -13.65 -9.06 -2.54
CA ASN A 80 -14.35 -10.34 -2.38
C ASN A 80 -13.61 -11.58 -2.92
N LEU A 81 -12.37 -11.46 -3.42
CA LEU A 81 -11.58 -12.57 -3.97
C LEU A 81 -10.09 -12.36 -3.72
N ALA A 82 -9.31 -13.45 -3.65
CA ALA A 82 -7.89 -13.39 -3.32
C ALA A 82 -7.18 -12.54 -4.39
N ALA A 83 -6.45 -11.51 -3.97
CA ALA A 83 -5.97 -10.49 -4.90
C ALA A 83 -4.66 -9.91 -4.40
N LEU A 84 -3.58 -10.11 -5.16
CA LEU A 84 -2.36 -9.36 -4.94
C LEU A 84 -2.61 -7.90 -5.35
N ASP A 85 -2.79 -7.01 -4.38
CA ASP A 85 -3.01 -5.57 -4.61
C ASP A 85 -1.89 -4.75 -3.98
N LEU A 86 -0.98 -4.25 -4.82
CA LEU A 86 0.11 -3.38 -4.41
C LEU A 86 -0.40 -1.94 -4.27
N GLU A 87 -0.97 -1.60 -3.12
CA GLU A 87 -1.36 -0.21 -2.82
C GLU A 87 -0.15 0.62 -2.38
N PHE A 88 0.05 1.78 -3.04
CA PHE A 88 1.12 2.72 -2.70
C PHE A 88 0.57 3.87 -1.86
N SER A 89 0.96 3.93 -0.60
CA SER A 89 0.71 5.10 0.25
C SER A 89 2.01 5.62 0.86
N HIS A 90 2.06 6.94 1.07
CA HIS A 90 3.23 7.66 1.59
C HIS A 90 2.81 8.48 2.80
N PRO A 91 2.35 7.85 3.90
CA PRO A 91 1.91 8.58 5.08
C PRO A 91 3.04 9.41 5.70
N LYS A 92 4.30 9.08 5.37
CA LYS A 92 5.49 9.86 5.69
C LYS A 92 6.40 9.95 4.47
N ASP A 93 7.13 11.07 4.34
CA ASP A 93 8.03 11.33 3.21
C ASP A 93 9.06 10.22 2.99
N ASN A 94 9.51 9.59 4.08
CA ASN A 94 10.51 8.54 4.09
C ASN A 94 9.93 7.12 4.12
N GLU A 95 8.62 6.92 4.04
CA GLU A 95 8.01 5.58 4.04
C GLU A 95 7.34 5.27 2.70
N ARG A 96 7.41 4.00 2.29
CA ARG A 96 6.71 3.47 1.12
C ARG A 96 5.98 2.21 1.54
N HIS A 97 4.66 2.23 1.42
CA HIS A 97 3.80 1.13 1.81
C HIS A 97 3.43 0.31 0.57
N PHE A 98 3.35 -1.00 0.75
CA PHE A 98 2.94 -1.98 -0.25
C PHE A 98 2.06 -3.02 0.44
N LEU A 99 0.87 -3.26 -0.10
CA LEU A 99 -0.02 -4.30 0.41
C LEU A 99 0.04 -5.53 -0.48
N LEU A 100 -0.25 -6.70 0.10
CA LEU A 100 -0.56 -7.94 -0.60
C LEU A 100 -1.78 -8.52 0.10
N SER A 101 -2.81 -8.96 -0.63
CA SER A 101 -4.04 -9.48 -0.03
C SER A 101 -4.34 -10.91 -0.48
N LEU A 102 -4.60 -11.78 0.48
CA LEU A 102 -4.97 -13.17 0.28
C LEU A 102 -6.36 -13.37 0.89
N THR A 103 -7.39 -13.49 0.07
CA THR A 103 -8.76 -13.69 0.56
C THR A 103 -9.01 -15.19 0.70
N SER A 104 -9.30 -15.63 1.92
CA SER A 104 -9.64 -17.03 2.17
C SER A 104 -11.12 -17.28 1.90
N ASP A 105 -11.98 -16.38 2.33
CA ASP A 105 -13.43 -16.46 2.16
C ASP A 105 -14.06 -15.04 2.13
N LYS A 106 -15.40 -14.94 2.06
CA LYS A 106 -16.12 -13.64 2.00
C LYS A 106 -15.84 -12.75 3.22
N ASN A 107 -15.52 -13.34 4.35
CA ASN A 107 -15.37 -12.67 5.64
C ASN A 107 -13.92 -12.62 6.13
N THR A 108 -13.02 -13.45 5.58
CA THR A 108 -11.64 -13.62 6.07
C THR A 108 -10.61 -13.32 4.99
N ARG A 109 -9.72 -12.37 5.28
CA ARG A 109 -8.60 -11.97 4.41
C ARG A 109 -7.31 -11.92 5.22
N VAL A 110 -6.20 -12.35 4.63
CA VAL A 110 -4.86 -12.13 5.16
C VAL A 110 -4.20 -11.02 4.33
N ILE A 111 -3.75 -9.97 5.00
CA ILE A 111 -3.04 -8.85 4.38
C ILE A 111 -1.58 -8.91 4.80
N LEU A 112 -0.66 -8.82 3.85
CA LEU A 112 0.76 -8.57 4.11
C LEU A 112 1.05 -7.11 3.81
N ARG A 113 1.30 -6.34 4.88
CA ARG A 113 1.69 -4.95 4.81
C ARG A 113 3.21 -4.85 4.84
N ASN A 114 3.78 -4.38 3.75
CA ASN A 114 5.21 -4.16 3.59
C ASN A 114 5.45 -2.65 3.61
N ILE A 115 6.41 -2.20 4.41
CA ILE A 115 6.78 -0.79 4.53
C ILE A 115 8.28 -0.71 4.34
N PHE A 116 8.75 0.09 3.39
CA PHE A 116 10.16 0.43 3.25
C PHE A 116 10.41 1.84 3.78
N ARG A 117 11.41 1.97 4.65
CA ARG A 117 11.93 3.25 5.15
C ARG A 117 13.10 3.64 4.28
N ILE A 118 13.02 4.79 3.63
CA ILE A 118 13.96 5.25 2.61
C ILE A 118 14.70 6.50 3.10
N HIS A 119 16.02 6.48 3.02
CA HIS A 119 16.87 7.64 3.24
C HIS A 119 17.89 7.76 2.11
N LYS A 120 18.01 8.94 1.48
CA LYS A 120 18.94 9.21 0.38
C LYS A 120 18.90 8.14 -0.73
N ASN A 121 17.70 7.72 -1.14
CA ASN A 121 17.45 6.66 -2.13
C ASN A 121 17.96 5.26 -1.76
N LEU A 122 18.16 4.98 -0.48
CA LEU A 122 18.47 3.64 0.05
C LEU A 122 17.37 3.19 0.99
N VAL A 123 17.00 1.90 0.95
CA VAL A 123 16.15 1.30 1.98
C VAL A 123 17.00 1.13 3.24
N THR A 124 16.69 1.88 4.29
CA THR A 124 17.41 1.83 5.57
C THR A 124 16.69 1.00 6.63
N GLY A 125 15.44 0.60 6.36
CA GLY A 125 14.67 -0.25 7.25
C GLY A 125 13.38 -0.70 6.60
N PHE A 126 12.71 -1.65 7.25
CA PHE A 126 11.47 -2.20 6.73
C PHE A 126 10.53 -2.63 7.86
N VAL A 127 9.26 -2.81 7.50
CA VAL A 127 8.28 -3.57 8.26
C VAL A 127 7.59 -4.53 7.30
N ILE A 128 7.46 -5.80 7.66
CA ILE A 128 6.59 -6.76 6.97
C ILE A 128 5.64 -7.32 8.02
N GLN A 129 4.35 -7.01 7.90
CA GLN A 129 3.33 -7.36 8.88
C GLN A 129 2.23 -8.18 8.22
N ALA A 130 1.96 -9.37 8.76
CA ALA A 130 0.81 -10.17 8.42
C ALA A 130 -0.37 -9.82 9.33
N GLU A 131 -1.51 -9.50 8.71
CA GLU A 131 -2.74 -9.07 9.37
C GLU A 131 -3.89 -10.00 8.98
N LEU A 132 -4.66 -10.47 9.96
CA LEU A 132 -5.91 -11.17 9.74
C LEU A 132 -7.05 -10.15 9.78
N HIS A 133 -7.72 -9.96 8.64
CA HIS A 133 -8.90 -9.13 8.50
C HIS A 133 -10.13 -10.04 8.53
N SER A 134 -10.99 -9.86 9.52
CA SER A 134 -12.25 -10.59 9.65
C SER A 134 -13.45 -9.64 9.64
N THR A 135 -14.51 -10.02 8.95
CA THR A 135 -15.77 -9.27 8.93
C THR A 135 -16.82 -10.02 9.73
N ALA A 136 -17.33 -9.40 10.79
CA ALA A 136 -18.42 -9.91 11.63
C ALA A 136 -19.41 -8.78 11.91
N ASP A 137 -20.71 -9.05 11.72
CA ASP A 137 -21.80 -8.08 11.93
C ASP A 137 -21.59 -6.74 11.20
N GLY A 138 -21.05 -6.81 9.97
CA GLY A 138 -20.73 -5.63 9.16
C GLY A 138 -19.53 -4.80 9.66
N LYS A 139 -18.81 -5.26 10.69
CA LYS A 139 -17.60 -4.62 11.20
C LYS A 139 -16.36 -5.41 10.80
N VAL A 140 -15.39 -4.70 10.22
CA VAL A 140 -14.07 -5.24 9.92
C VAL A 140 -13.19 -5.13 11.16
N LYS A 141 -12.61 -6.26 11.58
CA LYS A 141 -11.56 -6.34 12.60
C LYS A 141 -10.25 -6.69 11.93
N CYS A 142 -9.19 -5.99 12.30
CA CYS A 142 -7.84 -6.21 11.79
C CYS A 142 -6.94 -6.62 12.96
N HIS A 143 -6.34 -7.81 12.87
CA HIS A 143 -5.48 -8.37 13.89
C HIS A 143 -4.09 -8.65 13.31
N PRO A 144 -3.05 -7.87 13.65
CA PRO A 144 -1.69 -8.25 13.31
C PRO A 144 -1.32 -9.49 14.11
N PHE A 145 -0.74 -10.50 13.46
CA PHE A 145 -0.34 -11.74 14.13
C PHE A 145 1.15 -12.07 13.96
N VAL A 146 1.80 -11.57 12.90
CA VAL A 146 3.26 -11.62 12.74
C VAL A 146 3.75 -10.29 12.19
N ARG A 147 4.86 -9.79 12.73
CA ARG A 147 5.52 -8.57 12.25
C ARG A 147 7.03 -8.73 12.28
N TYR A 148 7.67 -8.53 11.14
CA TYR A 148 9.10 -8.31 11.02
C TYR A 148 9.36 -6.82 11.01
N ASP A 149 10.31 -6.35 11.80
CA ASP A 149 10.70 -4.94 11.84
C ASP A 149 12.21 -4.82 11.96
N HIS A 150 12.77 -3.87 11.23
CA HIS A 150 14.12 -3.36 11.46
C HIS A 150 14.03 -2.08 12.29
N ALA A 151 14.10 -2.22 13.61
CA ALA A 151 14.06 -1.10 14.56
C ALA A 151 15.14 -1.26 15.63
N HIS A 152 15.61 -0.13 16.18
CA HIS A 152 16.65 -0.11 17.23
C HIS A 152 17.96 -0.82 16.87
N GLY A 153 18.29 -0.89 15.57
CA GLY A 153 19.55 -1.45 15.08
C GLY A 153 19.60 -2.98 15.01
N PHE A 154 18.44 -3.65 15.15
CA PHE A 154 18.35 -5.09 14.88
C PHE A 154 17.03 -5.45 14.21
N ILE A 155 17.06 -6.57 13.50
CA ILE A 155 15.88 -7.14 12.85
C ILE A 155 15.26 -8.15 13.82
N HIS A 156 13.95 -8.09 13.99
CA HIS A 156 13.23 -9.03 14.85
C HIS A 156 11.87 -9.39 14.26
N ARG A 157 11.34 -10.51 14.73
CA ARG A 157 9.98 -11.00 14.48
C ARG A 157 9.18 -10.92 15.77
N ASP A 158 8.10 -10.16 15.75
CA ASP A 158 7.07 -10.16 16.77
C ASP A 158 5.96 -11.15 16.37
N MET A 159 5.62 -12.07 17.26
CA MET A 159 4.43 -12.92 17.15
C MET A 159 3.38 -12.37 18.11
N ILE A 160 2.14 -12.19 17.63
CA ILE A 160 1.07 -11.51 18.37
C ILE A 160 -0.12 -12.46 18.46
N ALA A 161 -0.38 -12.98 19.66
CA ALA A 161 -1.48 -13.90 19.91
C ALA A 161 -2.85 -13.18 19.90
N SER A 162 -3.92 -13.95 19.75
CA SER A 162 -5.29 -13.43 19.69
C SER A 162 -5.77 -12.81 21.01
N ASP A 163 -5.13 -13.16 22.12
CA ASP A 163 -5.33 -12.53 23.44
C ASP A 163 -4.53 -11.21 23.61
N GLY A 164 -3.72 -10.85 22.61
CA GLY A 164 -2.88 -9.64 22.60
C GLY A 164 -1.49 -9.83 23.21
N SER A 165 -1.17 -11.01 23.74
CA SER A 165 0.19 -11.32 24.21
C SER A 165 1.17 -11.33 23.03
N LYS A 166 2.44 -10.99 23.31
CA LYS A 166 3.47 -10.82 22.28
C LYS A 166 4.75 -11.52 22.66
N THR A 167 5.35 -12.23 21.71
CA THR A 167 6.71 -12.75 21.81
C THR A 167 7.59 -12.10 20.75
N LYS A 168 8.83 -11.78 21.12
CA LYS A 168 9.82 -11.17 20.23
C LYS A 168 10.97 -12.13 20.01
N HIS A 169 11.36 -12.30 18.75
CA HIS A 169 12.47 -13.15 18.33
C HIS A 169 13.46 -12.31 17.54
N GLU A 170 14.66 -12.11 18.08
CA GLU A 170 15.74 -11.46 17.34
C GLU A 170 16.20 -12.35 16.19
N LEU A 171 16.43 -11.74 15.03
CA LEU A 171 16.98 -12.42 13.87
C LEU A 171 18.50 -12.22 13.88
N GLY A 172 19.25 -13.29 13.65
CA GLY A 172 20.71 -13.29 13.62
C GLY A 172 21.33 -12.59 12.40
N THR A 173 20.58 -11.74 11.70
CA THR A 173 21.01 -11.04 10.50
C THR A 173 20.66 -9.56 10.57
N GLN A 174 21.51 -8.73 9.96
CA GLN A 174 21.27 -7.30 9.72
C GLN A 174 21.09 -6.99 8.23
N ASP A 175 21.15 -8.01 7.37
CA ASP A 175 20.87 -7.87 5.94
C ASP A 175 19.37 -7.66 5.74
N THR A 176 18.97 -6.42 5.43
CA THR A 176 17.57 -6.06 5.21
C THR A 176 16.95 -6.85 4.07
N LYS A 177 17.73 -7.12 3.00
CA LYS A 177 17.23 -7.85 1.84
C LYS A 177 16.97 -9.31 2.18
N GLY A 178 17.96 -9.98 2.79
CA GLY A 178 17.83 -11.34 3.27
C GLY A 178 16.69 -11.49 4.28
N ALA A 179 16.51 -10.51 5.18
CA ALA A 179 15.41 -10.52 6.14
C ALA A 179 14.03 -10.33 5.50
N ILE A 180 13.91 -9.53 4.44
CA ILE A 180 12.67 -9.40 3.66
C ILE A 180 12.31 -10.73 3.00
N VAL A 181 13.29 -11.42 2.40
CA VAL A 181 13.11 -12.75 1.80
C VAL A 181 12.64 -13.74 2.86
N LEU A 182 13.38 -13.82 3.97
CA LEU A 182 13.06 -14.71 5.09
C LEU A 182 11.63 -14.46 5.62
N ALA A 183 11.25 -13.19 5.83
CA ALA A 183 9.94 -12.84 6.34
C ALA A 183 8.81 -13.33 5.42
N LEU A 184 8.94 -13.12 4.10
CA LEU A 184 7.94 -13.54 3.13
C LEU A 184 7.84 -15.06 3.05
N GLU A 185 8.99 -15.76 3.04
CA GLU A 185 9.04 -17.22 2.97
C GLU A 185 8.47 -17.87 4.24
N GLU A 186 8.91 -17.43 5.43
CA GLU A 186 8.40 -17.98 6.68
C GLU A 186 6.89 -17.71 6.84
N ILE A 187 6.39 -16.53 6.44
CA ILE A 187 4.95 -16.24 6.47
C ILE A 187 4.19 -17.20 5.57
N ILE A 188 4.63 -17.43 4.32
CA ILE A 188 3.93 -18.33 3.39
C ILE A 188 3.95 -19.78 3.92
N GLU A 189 5.11 -20.26 4.36
CA GLU A 189 5.30 -21.64 4.79
C GLU A 189 4.59 -21.97 6.11
N ASN A 190 4.47 -20.99 7.01
CA ASN A 190 3.99 -21.22 8.38
C ASN A 190 2.63 -20.57 8.67
N LEU A 191 1.97 -19.90 7.72
CA LEU A 191 0.76 -19.10 7.96
C LEU A 191 -0.29 -19.83 8.82
N ASN A 192 -0.73 -21.01 8.39
CA ASN A 192 -1.75 -21.77 9.13
C ASN A 192 -1.26 -22.31 10.48
N LEU A 193 0.01 -22.71 10.56
CA LEU A 193 0.62 -23.14 11.81
C LEU A 193 0.64 -22.00 12.83
N TRP A 194 1.07 -20.82 12.41
CA TRP A 194 1.12 -19.65 13.27
C TRP A 194 -0.25 -19.14 13.66
N LEU A 195 -1.22 -19.10 12.74
CA LEU A 195 -2.60 -18.76 13.09
C LEU A 195 -3.11 -19.68 14.22
N HIS A 196 -2.92 -21.00 14.07
CA HIS A 196 -3.29 -21.96 15.11
C HIS A 196 -2.56 -21.73 16.44
N GLN A 197 -1.22 -21.64 16.41
CA GLN A 197 -0.40 -21.46 17.62
C GLN A 197 -0.69 -20.16 18.36
N LEU A 198 -1.05 -19.11 17.62
CA LEU A 198 -1.38 -17.79 18.16
C LEU A 198 -2.85 -17.66 18.55
N GLY A 199 -3.64 -18.74 18.48
CA GLY A 199 -5.04 -18.74 18.92
C GLY A 199 -6.01 -18.09 17.93
N TYR A 200 -5.66 -17.98 16.66
CA TYR A 200 -6.56 -17.60 15.57
C TYR A 200 -7.13 -18.84 14.88
N LYS A 201 -8.26 -18.65 14.18
CA LYS A 201 -8.81 -19.69 13.30
C LYS A 201 -7.87 -19.88 12.10
N PRO A 202 -7.41 -21.11 11.80
CA PRO A 202 -6.65 -21.39 10.58
C PRO A 202 -7.49 -21.08 9.32
N LEU A 203 -6.80 -20.78 8.22
CA LEU A 203 -7.44 -20.71 6.90
C LEU A 203 -7.68 -22.11 6.36
N ASP A 204 -8.59 -22.23 5.40
CA ASP A 204 -8.78 -23.47 4.66
C ASP A 204 -7.46 -23.83 3.94
N ALA A 205 -6.91 -25.01 4.24
CA ALA A 205 -5.55 -25.42 3.88
C ALA A 205 -5.25 -25.36 2.36
N ASP A 206 -6.29 -25.37 1.54
CA ASP A 206 -6.20 -25.34 0.09
C ASP A 206 -5.88 -23.94 -0.46
N VAL A 207 -6.07 -22.85 0.28
CA VAL A 207 -5.91 -21.49 -0.27
C VAL A 207 -4.44 -21.16 -0.54
N ILE A 208 -3.55 -21.39 0.42
CA ILE A 208 -2.12 -21.00 0.32
C ILE A 208 -1.34 -22.00 -0.54
N SER A 209 -1.75 -23.26 -0.51
CA SER A 209 -1.10 -24.36 -1.24
C SER A 209 -1.39 -24.34 -2.75
N GLN A 210 -2.30 -23.48 -3.21
CA GLN A 210 -2.59 -23.32 -4.63
C GLN A 210 -1.35 -22.85 -5.39
N PRO A 211 -0.91 -23.57 -6.44
CA PRO A 211 0.28 -23.21 -7.22
C PRO A 211 0.27 -21.76 -7.74
N ARG A 212 -0.91 -21.22 -8.05
CA ARG A 212 -1.08 -19.84 -8.50
C ARG A 212 -0.82 -18.82 -7.39
N VAL A 213 -1.25 -19.10 -6.15
CA VAL A 213 -0.97 -18.23 -5.00
C VAL A 213 0.52 -18.17 -4.75
N ILE A 214 1.20 -19.32 -4.76
CA ILE A 214 2.66 -19.41 -4.66
C ILE A 214 3.33 -18.59 -5.77
N GLN A 215 2.89 -18.75 -7.02
CA GLN A 215 3.46 -18.01 -8.16
C GLN A 215 3.28 -16.48 -8.02
N GLU A 216 2.12 -16.01 -7.59
CA GLU A 216 1.88 -14.57 -7.40
C GLU A 216 2.66 -14.02 -6.21
N MET A 217 2.79 -14.80 -5.13
CA MET A 217 3.65 -14.44 -4.00
C MET A 217 5.12 -14.35 -4.41
N ASP A 218 5.60 -15.24 -5.28
CA ASP A 218 6.97 -15.17 -5.82
C ASP A 218 7.18 -13.95 -6.73
N LYS A 219 6.18 -13.59 -7.55
CA LYS A 219 6.20 -12.35 -8.34
C LYS A 219 6.23 -11.13 -7.43
N ALA A 220 5.41 -11.12 -6.39
CA ALA A 220 5.37 -10.05 -5.39
C ALA A 220 6.72 -9.88 -4.69
N LYS A 221 7.29 -10.99 -4.21
CA LYS A 221 8.61 -11.06 -3.60
C LYS A 221 9.66 -10.48 -4.54
N SER A 222 9.70 -10.96 -5.78
CA SER A 222 10.64 -10.47 -6.80
C SER A 222 10.48 -8.97 -7.04
N LYS A 223 9.25 -8.46 -7.07
CA LYS A 223 8.98 -7.03 -7.25
C LYS A 223 9.44 -6.21 -6.06
N LEU A 224 9.16 -6.65 -4.83
CA LEU A 224 9.61 -5.98 -3.61
C LEU A 224 11.14 -5.91 -3.54
N LEU A 225 11.84 -6.99 -3.94
CA LEU A 225 13.30 -7.01 -4.00
C LEU A 225 13.85 -6.07 -5.09
N GLU A 226 13.22 -6.01 -6.26
CA GLU A 226 13.60 -5.05 -7.30
C GLU A 226 13.51 -3.61 -6.78
N LEU A 227 12.44 -3.30 -6.04
CA LEU A 227 12.19 -1.96 -5.48
C LEU A 227 13.08 -1.65 -4.29
N HIS A 228 13.44 -2.66 -3.50
CA HIS A 228 14.47 -2.54 -2.47
C HIS A 228 15.82 -2.15 -3.10
N ASP A 229 16.23 -2.82 -4.18
CA ASP A 229 17.50 -2.56 -4.86
C ASP A 229 17.47 -1.25 -5.68
N ASN A 230 16.27 -0.79 -6.07
CA ASN A 230 16.07 0.42 -6.87
C ASN A 230 15.04 1.39 -6.25
N PRO A 231 15.30 2.00 -5.07
CA PRO A 231 14.28 2.78 -4.37
C PRO A 231 13.78 4.00 -5.13
N HIS A 232 14.62 4.56 -6.01
CA HIS A 232 14.25 5.66 -6.90
C HIS A 232 13.13 5.31 -7.89
N LYS A 233 12.94 4.01 -8.21
CA LYS A 233 11.86 3.53 -9.08
C LYS A 233 10.52 3.42 -8.35
N ILE A 234 10.49 3.43 -7.02
CA ILE A 234 9.25 3.22 -6.24
C ILE A 234 8.18 4.24 -6.61
N ASN A 235 8.55 5.50 -6.81
CA ASN A 235 7.60 6.56 -7.18
C ASN A 235 7.03 6.40 -8.61
N ALA A 236 7.63 5.53 -9.44
CA ALA A 236 7.16 5.23 -10.78
C ALA A 236 6.29 3.96 -10.83
N VAL A 237 6.16 3.24 -9.72
CA VAL A 237 5.34 2.04 -9.67
C VAL A 237 3.88 2.45 -9.52
N GLN A 238 3.04 1.91 -10.40
CA GLN A 238 1.59 2.02 -10.28
C GLN A 238 1.08 0.84 -9.47
N SER A 239 -0.05 1.03 -8.78
CA SER A 239 -0.77 -0.09 -8.19
C SER A 239 -1.10 -1.12 -9.24
N THR A 240 -0.55 -2.31 -9.06
CA THR A 240 -0.79 -3.45 -9.94
C THR A 240 -1.77 -4.38 -9.25
N TYR A 241 -2.76 -4.82 -10.00
CA TYR A 241 -3.79 -5.73 -9.54
C TYR A 241 -3.66 -7.04 -10.30
N THR A 242 -3.44 -8.15 -9.59
CA THR A 242 -3.55 -9.49 -10.18
C THR A 242 -4.82 -10.18 -9.69
N TRP A 243 -5.73 -10.49 -10.61
CA TRP A 243 -6.84 -11.41 -10.34
C TRP A 243 -6.31 -12.81 -10.03
N LEU A 244 -6.73 -13.41 -8.92
CA LEU A 244 -6.76 -14.87 -8.76
C LEU A 244 -8.21 -15.30 -9.08
N LYS A 245 -8.50 -15.94 -10.24
CA LYS A 245 -9.86 -16.46 -10.57
C LYS A 245 -9.78 -17.79 -11.34
N GLU A 246 -10.69 -18.75 -11.18
CA GLU A 246 -12.15 -18.63 -10.97
C GLU A 246 -12.69 -19.53 -9.84
N HIS A 247 -13.55 -18.99 -8.97
CA HIS A 247 -14.56 -19.82 -8.30
C HIS A 247 -15.70 -19.98 -9.30
N PRO A 248 -16.08 -21.20 -9.70
CA PRO A 248 -17.11 -21.43 -10.72
C PRO A 248 -18.51 -20.90 -10.34
N ASP A 249 -18.76 -20.60 -9.07
CA ASP A 249 -20.10 -20.25 -8.55
C ASP A 249 -20.41 -18.74 -8.49
N TYR A 250 -19.60 -17.90 -9.15
CA TYR A 250 -19.83 -16.44 -9.18
C TYR A 250 -20.20 -15.93 -10.57
N HIS A 251 -21.07 -16.68 -11.26
CA HIS A 251 -21.92 -16.15 -12.30
C HIS A 251 -23.33 -15.91 -11.72
N GLU A 252 -23.89 -14.76 -12.05
CA GLU A 252 -25.26 -14.30 -11.75
C GLU A 252 -25.50 -13.72 -10.35
N ARG A 253 -25.38 -12.39 -10.29
CA ARG A 253 -26.55 -11.51 -10.19
C ARG A 253 -26.11 -10.10 -10.59
N ILE A 254 -26.55 -9.70 -11.78
CA ILE A 254 -26.58 -8.31 -12.25
C ILE A 254 -27.69 -7.58 -11.50
#